data_AF-A0A3N5HA31-F1
#
_entry.id   AF-A0A3N5HA31-F1
#
_cell.length_a   1.000
_cell.length_b   1.000
_cell.length_c   1.000
_cell.angle_alpha   90.00
_cell.angle_beta   90.00
_cell.angle_gamma   90.00
#
_symmetry.space_group_name_H-M   'P 1'
#
loop_
_entity.id
_entity.type
_entity.pdbx_description
1 polymer ?
#
loop_
_entity_poly.entity_id
_entity_poly.type
_entity_poly.pdbx_seq_one_letter_code
_entity_poly.pdbx_strand_id
1 'polypeptide(L)'
;MTWLEALLKLFAPQATAPTVALPGVTFHDRRRFAIQAHGPERQWKTTGRKWNRVTGITLHQTASLLGERPERWDTVGCHVGITRAGKVIHLHGFDRWVAHGNAWNDQCVGIEIDGLYAGIEGDESTVWDDPSTARRETGMTPTPEAIKAACDTVRWICAEVERHGGKVHALVAHRQSSMSRRNDPGSALWKAVALPMHAEIGLSDGGVGFKLGGSAIPEVWDERCKGIRY
;
A
#
# COMPACT_ATOMS: atom_id res chain seq x y z
N MET A 1 -6.01 38.76 8.81
CA MET A 1 -5.26 37.52 8.52
C MET A 1 -4.48 37.79 7.25
N THR A 2 -3.15 37.88 7.35
CA THR A 2 -2.30 38.29 6.23
C THR A 2 -2.06 37.12 5.28
N TRP A 3 -1.78 37.40 4.01
CA TRP A 3 -1.49 36.38 2.99
C TRP A 3 -0.32 35.46 3.40
N LEU A 4 0.61 35.98 4.21
CA LEU A 4 1.75 35.27 4.78
C LEU A 4 1.34 34.24 5.87
N GLU A 5 0.31 34.54 6.68
CA GLU A 5 -0.22 33.61 7.68
C GLU A 5 -0.97 32.43 7.06
N ALA A 6 -1.61 32.64 5.91
CA ALA A 6 -2.27 31.58 5.15
C ALA A 6 -1.25 30.63 4.50
N LEU A 7 -0.15 31.17 3.99
CA LEU A 7 0.97 30.40 3.43
C LEU A 7 1.68 29.58 4.52
N LEU A 8 1.94 30.15 5.69
CA LEU A 8 2.58 29.44 6.80
C LEU A 8 1.70 28.29 7.33
N LYS A 9 0.37 28.37 7.23
CA LYS A 9 -0.53 27.24 7.56
C LYS A 9 -0.58 26.15 6.50
N LEU A 10 -0.35 26.48 5.23
CA LEU A 10 -0.24 25.50 4.14
C LEU A 10 1.07 24.69 4.20
N PHE A 11 2.12 25.24 4.80
CA PHE A 11 3.44 24.60 4.93
C PHE A 11 3.84 24.29 6.39
N ALA A 12 2.96 24.56 7.36
CA ALA A 12 3.20 24.15 8.73
C ALA A 12 3.25 22.61 8.76
N PRO A 13 4.33 21.99 9.27
CA PRO A 13 4.29 20.57 9.56
C PRO A 13 3.11 20.35 10.51
N GLN A 14 2.11 19.58 10.07
CA GLN A 14 1.07 19.12 10.98
C GLN A 14 1.79 18.48 12.16
N ALA A 15 1.55 19.01 13.37
CA ALA A 15 1.96 18.36 14.59
C ALA A 15 1.22 17.01 14.62
N THR A 16 1.92 15.96 14.20
CA THR A 16 1.36 14.62 14.21
C THR A 16 1.30 14.20 15.67
N ALA A 17 0.10 13.85 16.14
CA ALA A 17 -0.03 13.14 17.40
C ALA A 17 0.94 11.94 17.38
N PRO A 18 1.62 11.63 18.51
CA PRO A 18 2.56 10.54 18.55
C PRO A 18 1.89 9.26 18.07
N THR A 19 2.43 8.69 16.99
CA THR A 19 1.97 7.42 16.46
C THR A 19 2.32 6.33 17.47
N VAL A 20 1.34 5.48 17.80
CA VAL A 20 1.58 4.30 18.63
C VAL A 20 2.59 3.42 17.89
N ALA A 21 3.76 3.22 18.49
CA ALA A 21 4.74 2.30 17.94
C ALA A 21 4.16 0.87 17.91
N LEU A 22 4.31 0.20 16.77
CA LEU A 22 3.96 -1.22 16.62
C LEU A 22 4.89 -2.06 17.52
N PRO A 23 4.38 -2.81 18.52
CA PRO A 23 5.22 -3.60 19.40
C PRO A 23 6.11 -4.59 18.62
N GLY A 24 7.42 -4.57 18.88
CA GLY A 24 8.38 -5.48 18.26
C GLY A 24 8.71 -5.18 16.79
N VAL A 25 8.30 -4.02 16.26
CA VAL A 25 8.60 -3.59 14.89
C VAL A 25 9.51 -2.37 14.92
N THR A 26 10.53 -2.34 14.05
CA THR A 26 11.35 -1.14 13.86
C THR A 26 10.55 -0.13 13.04
N PHE A 27 10.11 0.95 13.69
CA PHE A 27 9.24 1.97 13.09
C PHE A 27 9.99 3.27 12.79
N HIS A 28 9.79 3.82 11.60
CA HIS A 28 10.37 5.09 11.16
C HIS A 28 9.27 6.05 10.71
N ASP A 29 9.10 7.17 11.43
CA ASP A 29 8.24 8.27 10.97
C ASP A 29 9.02 9.17 10.01
N ARG A 30 8.64 9.12 8.73
CA ARG A 30 9.25 9.91 7.65
C ARG A 30 8.29 10.97 7.12
N ARG A 31 7.13 11.21 7.74
CA ARG A 31 6.10 12.15 7.25
C ARG A 31 6.57 13.59 7.07
N ARG A 32 7.61 14.00 7.79
CA ARG A 32 8.24 15.31 7.65
C ARG A 32 9.11 15.43 6.38
N PHE A 33 9.59 14.32 5.85
CA PHE A 33 10.57 14.26 4.76
C PHE A 33 9.96 13.75 3.46
N ALA A 34 8.96 12.87 3.57
CA ALA A 34 8.37 12.22 2.42
C ALA A 34 7.64 13.21 1.50
N ILE A 35 7.93 13.10 0.20
CA ILE A 35 7.29 13.80 -0.89
C ILE A 35 6.64 12.78 -1.82
N GLN A 36 5.42 13.06 -2.25
CA GLN A 36 4.77 12.23 -3.26
C GLN A 36 5.35 12.59 -4.63
N ALA A 37 6.31 11.82 -5.15
CA ALA A 37 7.00 12.17 -6.41
C ALA A 37 6.27 11.66 -7.68
N HIS A 38 5.27 10.78 -7.54
CA HIS A 38 4.60 10.18 -8.69
C HIS A 38 3.40 11.00 -9.20
N GLY A 39 3.43 11.32 -10.50
CA GLY A 39 2.36 11.98 -11.26
C GLY A 39 2.65 13.46 -11.56
N PRO A 40 2.04 14.04 -12.61
CA PRO A 40 2.13 15.49 -12.82
C PRO A 40 1.52 16.22 -11.63
N GLU A 41 2.19 17.29 -11.16
CA GLU A 41 1.82 18.09 -9.98
C GLU A 41 0.32 18.49 -9.94
N ARG A 42 -0.29 18.66 -11.12
CA ARG A 42 -1.72 18.99 -11.29
C ARG A 42 -2.70 17.88 -10.87
N GLN A 43 -2.24 16.65 -10.66
CA GLN A 43 -3.07 15.53 -10.20
C GLN A 43 -3.11 15.38 -8.68
N TRP A 44 -2.26 16.11 -7.94
CA TRP A 44 -2.11 15.90 -6.51
C TRP A 44 -3.19 16.66 -5.76
N LYS A 45 -4.12 15.94 -5.15
CA LYS A 45 -5.02 16.55 -4.16
C LYS A 45 -4.17 16.91 -2.94
N THR A 46 -3.93 18.20 -2.75
CA THR A 46 -3.16 18.72 -1.60
C THR A 46 -3.99 18.78 -0.32
N THR A 47 -5.31 18.65 -0.41
CA THR A 47 -6.22 18.62 0.72
C THR A 47 -6.35 17.21 1.29
N GLY A 48 -6.29 17.10 2.61
CA GLY A 48 -6.63 15.86 3.32
C GLY A 48 -8.08 15.43 3.05
N ARG A 49 -8.33 14.13 3.12
CA ARG A 49 -9.66 13.50 3.16
C ARG A 49 -10.10 13.36 4.62
N LYS A 50 -11.41 13.37 4.87
CA LYS A 50 -11.95 13.08 6.20
C LYS A 50 -11.67 11.60 6.56
N TRP A 51 -11.45 11.30 7.83
CA TRP A 51 -11.24 9.93 8.32
C TRP A 51 -12.35 8.95 7.93
N ASN A 52 -13.61 9.40 7.89
CA ASN A 52 -14.73 8.58 7.43
C ASN A 52 -14.76 8.29 5.92
N ARG A 53 -13.83 8.88 5.15
CA ARG A 53 -13.58 8.54 3.74
C ARG A 53 -12.47 7.49 3.58
N VAL A 54 -11.74 7.17 4.65
CA VAL A 54 -10.73 6.11 4.66
C VAL A 54 -11.44 4.78 4.94
N THR A 55 -11.80 4.08 3.88
CA THR A 55 -12.61 2.85 3.95
C THR A 55 -11.83 1.59 3.62
N GLY A 56 -10.62 1.73 3.07
CA GLY A 56 -9.83 0.59 2.63
C GLY A 56 -8.33 0.72 2.83
N ILE A 57 -7.66 -0.39 2.58
CA ILE A 57 -6.21 -0.51 2.46
C ILE A 57 -5.92 -1.18 1.12
N THR A 58 -4.95 -0.67 0.38
CA THR A 58 -4.45 -1.30 -0.84
C THR A 58 -3.06 -1.85 -0.58
N LEU A 59 -2.88 -3.14 -0.85
CA LEU A 59 -1.57 -3.78 -0.83
C LEU A 59 -0.87 -3.59 -2.17
N HIS A 60 0.40 -3.25 -2.08
CA HIS A 60 1.31 -3.06 -3.18
C HIS A 60 2.61 -3.83 -3.00
N GLN A 61 3.32 -4.01 -4.11
CA GLN A 61 4.74 -4.30 -4.13
C GLN A 61 5.51 -3.16 -4.79
N THR A 62 6.75 -2.92 -4.36
CA THR A 62 7.61 -1.89 -4.97
C THR A 62 8.09 -2.25 -6.38
N ALA A 63 7.84 -3.50 -6.84
CA ALA A 63 8.28 -4.05 -8.11
C ALA A 63 9.81 -3.92 -8.35
N SER A 64 10.58 -3.88 -7.27
CA SER A 64 12.03 -3.67 -7.26
C SER A 64 12.61 -3.95 -5.88
N LEU A 65 13.94 -4.06 -5.76
CA LEU A 65 14.61 -4.02 -4.46
C LEU A 65 14.92 -2.56 -4.06
N LEU A 66 14.02 -1.95 -3.30
CA LEU A 66 14.16 -0.57 -2.85
C LEU A 66 15.17 -0.45 -1.71
N GLY A 67 15.12 -1.39 -0.76
CA GLY A 67 16.11 -1.59 0.30
C GLY A 67 15.74 -1.04 1.68
N GLU A 68 16.66 -1.24 2.63
CA GLU A 68 16.44 -1.13 4.08
C GLU A 68 16.59 0.28 4.69
N ARG A 69 17.01 1.26 3.88
CA ARG A 69 17.30 2.63 4.33
C ARG A 69 16.03 3.49 4.26
N PRO A 70 15.50 4.03 5.37
CA PRO A 70 14.25 4.80 5.36
C PRO A 70 14.24 5.97 4.38
N GLU A 71 15.37 6.65 4.18
CA GLU A 71 15.45 7.81 3.27
C GLU A 71 15.22 7.44 1.80
N ARG A 72 15.46 6.18 1.41
CA ARG A 72 15.18 5.70 0.04
C ARG A 72 13.68 5.67 -0.28
N TRP A 73 12.84 5.68 0.75
CA TRP A 73 11.39 5.61 0.63
C TRP A 73 10.73 6.97 0.56
N ASP A 74 11.46 8.07 0.82
CA ASP A 74 10.89 9.41 0.94
C ASP A 74 10.18 9.88 -0.34
N THR A 75 10.48 9.31 -1.50
CA THR A 75 9.84 9.66 -2.78
C THR A 75 8.76 8.68 -3.22
N VAL A 76 8.56 7.59 -2.48
CA VAL A 76 7.59 6.55 -2.82
C VAL A 76 6.19 7.09 -2.57
N GLY A 77 5.33 6.99 -3.58
CA GLY A 77 3.93 7.41 -3.50
C GLY A 77 3.08 6.39 -2.77
N CYS A 78 3.25 6.27 -1.45
CA CYS A 78 2.39 5.44 -0.59
C CYS A 78 2.28 6.02 0.82
N HIS A 79 1.40 5.45 1.65
CA HIS A 79 1.28 5.89 3.04
C HIS A 79 2.30 5.20 3.94
N VAL A 80 2.52 3.91 3.73
CA VAL A 80 3.43 3.09 4.52
C VAL A 80 4.30 2.23 3.62
N GLY A 81 5.61 2.29 3.83
CA GLY A 81 6.58 1.36 3.25
C GLY A 81 6.96 0.27 4.24
N ILE A 82 7.18 -0.95 3.74
CA ILE A 82 7.63 -2.10 4.53
C ILE A 82 8.84 -2.72 3.87
N THR A 83 9.96 -2.74 4.59
CA THR A 83 11.20 -3.33 4.07
C THR A 83 11.20 -4.85 4.19
N ARG A 84 12.14 -5.52 3.52
CA ARG A 84 12.30 -6.97 3.62
C ARG A 84 12.67 -7.42 5.03
N ALA A 85 13.37 -6.60 5.82
CA ALA A 85 13.62 -6.88 7.23
C ALA A 85 12.44 -6.55 8.17
N GLY A 86 11.27 -6.18 7.63
CA GLY A 86 10.07 -5.88 8.40
C GLY A 86 10.09 -4.50 9.08
N LYS A 87 10.91 -3.56 8.62
CA LYS A 87 10.84 -2.17 9.10
C LYS A 87 9.60 -1.50 8.52
N VAL A 88 8.86 -0.76 9.34
CA VAL A 88 7.68 0.00 8.94
C VAL A 88 8.05 1.47 8.83
N ILE A 89 7.80 2.07 7.66
CA ILE A 89 8.19 3.43 7.31
C ILE A 89 6.92 4.22 7.00
N HIS A 90 6.50 5.11 7.90
CA HIS A 90 5.30 5.92 7.73
C HIS A 90 5.64 7.20 6.95
N LEU A 91 5.17 7.29 5.71
CA LEU A 91 5.50 8.35 4.76
C LEU A 91 4.41 9.43 4.71
N HIS A 92 3.13 9.04 4.77
CA HIS A 92 2.02 9.99 4.69
C HIS A 92 0.89 9.60 5.65
N GLY A 93 0.29 10.59 6.31
CA GLY A 93 -0.86 10.38 7.20
C GLY A 93 -2.04 9.71 6.47
N PHE A 94 -2.78 8.86 7.17
CA PHE A 94 -3.85 8.04 6.56
C PHE A 94 -5.05 8.84 6.06
N ASP A 95 -5.23 10.07 6.55
CA ASP A 95 -6.19 11.05 6.08
C ASP A 95 -5.65 11.88 4.89
N ARG A 96 -4.43 11.63 4.42
CA ARG A 96 -3.88 12.28 3.23
C ARG A 96 -4.23 11.49 1.97
N TRP A 97 -4.58 12.21 0.90
CA TRP A 97 -4.65 11.61 -0.43
C TRP A 97 -3.25 11.37 -0.98
N VAL A 98 -2.98 10.17 -1.48
CA VAL A 98 -1.71 9.80 -2.11
C VAL A 98 -1.99 9.08 -3.43
N ALA A 99 -1.25 9.39 -4.48
CA ALA A 99 -1.35 8.66 -5.74
C ALA A 99 -0.55 7.34 -5.67
N HIS A 100 -1.22 6.26 -5.29
CA HIS A 100 -0.60 4.93 -5.12
C HIS A 100 -1.31 3.82 -5.89
N GLY A 101 -2.64 3.87 -6.04
CA GLY A 101 -3.48 2.75 -6.45
C GLY A 101 -4.64 3.06 -7.41
N ASN A 102 -4.50 4.01 -8.33
CA ASN A 102 -5.55 4.40 -9.29
C ASN A 102 -6.89 4.75 -8.60
N ALA A 103 -7.97 3.99 -8.86
CA ALA A 103 -9.28 4.20 -8.26
C ALA A 103 -9.28 4.05 -6.72
N TRP A 104 -8.24 3.45 -6.14
CA TRP A 104 -8.10 3.32 -4.69
C TRP A 104 -7.66 4.60 -3.97
N ASN A 105 -7.01 5.54 -4.68
CA ASN A 105 -6.38 6.72 -4.06
C ASN A 105 -7.34 7.54 -3.19
N ASP A 106 -8.61 7.59 -3.59
CA ASP A 106 -9.61 8.43 -2.91
C ASP A 106 -10.06 7.87 -1.56
N GLN A 107 -9.93 6.56 -1.33
CA GLN A 107 -10.51 5.89 -0.16
C GLN A 107 -9.58 4.93 0.58
N CYS A 108 -8.41 4.62 0.01
CA CYS A 108 -7.48 3.66 0.59
C CYS A 108 -6.21 4.30 1.17
N VAL A 109 -5.67 3.62 2.18
CA VAL A 109 -4.27 3.73 2.59
C VAL A 109 -3.44 2.74 1.77
N GLY A 110 -2.36 3.20 1.15
CA GLY A 110 -1.45 2.36 0.36
C GLY A 110 -0.29 1.82 1.21
N ILE A 111 -0.12 0.50 1.22
CA ILE A 111 1.05 -0.18 1.80
C ILE A 111 1.92 -0.71 0.66
N GLU A 112 3.16 -0.25 0.59
CA GLU A 112 4.19 -0.76 -0.33
C GLU A 112 5.12 -1.72 0.39
N ILE A 113 5.23 -2.96 -0.12
CA ILE A 113 6.11 -3.99 0.45
C ILE A 113 7.31 -4.18 -0.49
N ASP A 114 8.52 -4.06 0.05
CA ASP A 114 9.76 -4.08 -0.71
C ASP A 114 9.99 -5.43 -1.40
N GLY A 115 10.07 -5.42 -2.72
CA GLY A 115 10.43 -6.55 -3.55
C GLY A 115 9.73 -6.53 -4.91
N LEU A 116 10.19 -7.44 -5.76
CA LEU A 116 9.52 -7.80 -7.00
C LEU A 116 8.95 -9.22 -6.86
N TYR A 117 7.64 -9.35 -6.88
CA TYR A 117 6.93 -10.59 -6.64
C TYR A 117 6.19 -11.05 -7.89
N ALA A 118 6.24 -12.36 -8.14
CA ALA A 118 5.52 -12.98 -9.23
C ALA A 118 4.01 -12.84 -9.04
N GLY A 119 3.30 -12.67 -10.15
CA GLY A 119 1.86 -12.74 -10.17
C GLY A 119 1.37 -14.08 -9.62
N ILE A 120 1.95 -15.18 -10.09
CA ILE A 120 1.72 -16.54 -9.59
C ILE A 120 3.05 -17.02 -8.99
N GLU A 121 3.02 -17.39 -7.71
CA GLU A 121 4.18 -17.87 -6.98
C GLU A 121 4.77 -19.11 -7.68
N GLY A 122 6.08 -19.07 -7.92
CA GLY A 122 6.79 -20.12 -8.67
C GLY A 122 6.72 -20.00 -10.19
N ASP A 123 6.00 -19.01 -10.74
CA ASP A 123 5.91 -18.78 -12.19
C ASP A 123 6.56 -17.45 -12.60
N GLU A 124 7.83 -17.53 -13.01
CA GLU A 124 8.64 -16.41 -13.50
C GLU A 124 8.06 -15.72 -14.75
N SER A 125 7.15 -16.38 -15.50
CA SER A 125 6.48 -15.74 -16.64
C SER A 125 5.54 -14.60 -16.20
N THR A 126 5.11 -14.63 -14.94
CA THR A 126 4.17 -13.66 -14.35
C THR A 126 4.84 -12.56 -13.52
N VAL A 127 6.17 -12.59 -13.41
CA VAL A 127 6.97 -11.49 -12.86
C VAL A 127 6.91 -10.30 -13.81
N TRP A 128 6.71 -9.10 -13.27
CA TRP A 128 6.79 -7.88 -14.07
C TRP A 128 8.22 -7.70 -14.59
N ASP A 129 8.33 -7.46 -15.89
CA ASP A 129 9.60 -7.34 -16.60
C ASP A 129 9.70 -5.92 -17.15
N ASP A 130 10.67 -5.14 -16.67
CA ASP A 130 10.88 -3.78 -17.15
C ASP A 130 11.51 -3.83 -18.55
N PRO A 131 10.80 -3.38 -19.60
CA PRO A 131 11.31 -3.45 -20.97
C PRO A 131 12.54 -2.58 -21.21
N SER A 132 12.88 -1.67 -20.29
CA SER A 132 14.10 -0.85 -20.35
C SER A 132 15.35 -1.55 -19.84
N THR A 133 15.22 -2.72 -19.22
CA THR A 133 16.35 -3.50 -18.68
C THR A 133 16.84 -4.54 -19.69
N ALA A 134 18.15 -4.81 -19.68
CA ALA A 134 18.77 -5.74 -20.62
C ALA A 134 18.59 -7.21 -20.24
N ARG A 135 18.12 -7.49 -19.02
CA ARG A 135 17.93 -8.84 -18.49
C ARG A 135 16.53 -8.91 -17.92
N ARG A 136 15.88 -10.06 -18.13
CA ARG A 136 14.60 -10.34 -17.52
C ARG A 136 14.68 -10.24 -16.01
N GLU A 137 13.78 -9.46 -15.43
CA GLU A 137 13.65 -9.35 -13.99
C GLU A 137 13.26 -10.70 -13.37
N THR A 138 13.74 -10.98 -12.16
CA THR A 138 13.50 -12.26 -11.47
C THR A 138 12.66 -12.05 -10.23
N GLY A 139 11.69 -12.92 -10.01
CA GLY A 139 10.83 -12.89 -8.84
C GLY A 139 11.60 -13.14 -7.54
N MET A 140 11.12 -12.51 -6.46
CA MET A 140 11.60 -12.71 -5.10
C MET A 140 10.56 -13.48 -4.29
N THR A 141 10.99 -14.09 -3.20
CA THR A 141 10.09 -14.60 -2.16
C THR A 141 9.90 -13.54 -1.08
N PRO A 142 8.65 -13.27 -0.63
CA PRO A 142 8.41 -12.41 0.52
C PRO A 142 9.08 -12.99 1.77
N THR A 143 9.70 -12.14 2.59
CA THR A 143 10.31 -12.58 3.83
C THR A 143 9.24 -12.74 4.93
N PRO A 144 9.43 -13.65 5.89
CA PRO A 144 8.54 -13.77 7.05
C PRO A 144 8.41 -12.45 7.84
N GLU A 145 9.50 -11.69 7.95
CA GLU A 145 9.53 -10.41 8.66
C GLU A 145 8.67 -9.35 7.96
N ALA A 146 8.74 -9.27 6.62
CA ALA A 146 7.90 -8.36 5.85
C ALA A 146 6.41 -8.75 5.90
N ILE A 147 6.11 -10.05 5.80
CA ILE A 147 4.73 -10.56 5.94
C ILE A 147 4.16 -10.19 7.31
N LYS A 148 4.91 -10.46 8.39
CA LYS A 148 4.47 -10.13 9.75
C LYS A 148 4.26 -8.62 9.90
N ALA A 149 5.22 -7.81 9.44
CA ALA A 149 5.12 -6.35 9.51
C ALA A 149 3.92 -5.83 8.69
N ALA A 150 3.59 -6.44 7.55
CA ALA A 150 2.43 -6.08 6.75
C ALA A 150 1.10 -6.37 7.47
N CYS A 151 0.96 -7.55 8.06
CA CYS A 151 -0.21 -7.88 8.88
C CYS A 151 -0.36 -6.91 10.07
N ASP A 152 0.73 -6.64 10.79
CA ASP A 152 0.73 -5.70 11.92
C ASP A 152 0.37 -4.27 11.47
N THR A 153 0.86 -3.85 10.30
CA THR A 153 0.54 -2.56 9.68
C THR A 153 -0.93 -2.47 9.30
N VAL A 154 -1.54 -3.53 8.75
CA VAL A 154 -2.98 -3.57 8.44
C VAL A 154 -3.80 -3.35 9.71
N ARG A 155 -3.49 -4.07 10.80
CA ARG A 155 -4.18 -3.91 12.08
C ARG A 155 -4.04 -2.48 12.63
N TRP A 156 -2.82 -1.92 12.55
CA TRP A 156 -2.56 -0.57 13.00
C TRP A 156 -3.34 0.48 12.21
N ILE A 157 -3.43 0.35 10.88
CA ILE A 157 -4.22 1.28 10.06
C ILE A 157 -5.71 1.21 10.46
N CYS A 158 -6.27 0.00 10.62
CA CYS A 158 -7.65 -0.16 11.05
C CYS A 158 -7.90 0.54 12.40
N ALA A 159 -7.05 0.28 13.40
CA ALA A 159 -7.16 0.87 14.73
C ALA A 159 -7.00 2.39 14.72
N GLU A 160 -6.06 2.91 13.94
CA GLU A 160 -5.85 4.36 13.84
C GLU A 160 -7.04 5.03 13.15
N VAL A 161 -7.55 4.48 12.05
CA VAL A 161 -8.72 5.03 11.36
C VAL A 161 -9.95 5.03 12.28
N GLU A 162 -10.18 3.96 13.04
CA GLU A 162 -11.26 3.87 14.03
C GLU A 162 -11.10 4.91 15.15
N ARG A 163 -9.88 5.10 15.67
CA ARG A 163 -9.56 6.10 16.70
C ARG A 163 -9.94 7.53 16.29
N HIS A 164 -9.95 7.81 14.99
CA HIS A 164 -10.38 9.10 14.43
C HIS A 164 -11.81 9.10 13.88
N GLY A 165 -12.63 8.11 14.22
CA GLY A 165 -14.05 8.02 13.86
C GLY A 165 -14.30 7.58 12.41
N GLY A 166 -13.31 6.99 11.74
CA GLY A 166 -13.46 6.30 10.46
C GLY A 166 -13.73 4.80 10.65
N LYS A 167 -13.78 4.06 9.53
CA LYS A 167 -13.87 2.60 9.54
C LYS A 167 -13.27 2.01 8.27
N VAL A 168 -12.24 1.19 8.42
CA VAL A 168 -11.73 0.36 7.33
C VAL A 168 -12.54 -0.92 7.26
N HIS A 169 -13.01 -1.28 6.06
CA HIS A 169 -13.71 -2.54 5.80
C HIS A 169 -13.18 -3.25 4.55
N ALA A 170 -12.23 -2.64 3.83
CA ALA A 170 -11.65 -3.20 2.62
C ALA A 170 -10.13 -3.42 2.74
N LEU A 171 -9.67 -4.56 2.25
CA LEU A 171 -8.25 -4.86 1.99
C LEU A 171 -8.16 -5.45 0.59
N VAL A 172 -7.63 -4.65 -0.33
CA VAL A 172 -7.69 -4.88 -1.78
C VAL A 172 -6.29 -4.92 -2.39
N ALA A 173 -6.17 -5.51 -3.58
CA ALA A 173 -4.94 -5.51 -4.35
C ALA A 173 -4.93 -4.36 -5.36
N HIS A 174 -3.74 -3.82 -5.66
CA HIS A 174 -3.59 -2.81 -6.71
C HIS A 174 -4.05 -3.32 -8.08
N ARG A 175 -3.85 -4.61 -8.41
CA ARG A 175 -4.35 -5.19 -9.67
C ARG A 175 -5.85 -4.96 -9.88
N GLN A 176 -6.65 -4.85 -8.82
CA GLN A 176 -8.10 -4.66 -8.94
C GLN A 176 -8.47 -3.29 -9.51
N SER A 177 -7.58 -2.29 -9.47
CA SER A 177 -7.80 -0.94 -10.01
C SER A 177 -6.92 -0.56 -11.20
N SER A 178 -6.06 -1.48 -11.68
CA SER A 178 -5.14 -1.18 -12.78
C SER A 178 -4.91 -2.38 -13.70
N MET A 179 -5.09 -2.17 -15.01
CA MET A 179 -4.84 -3.19 -16.04
C MET A 179 -3.34 -3.47 -16.27
N SER A 180 -2.47 -2.51 -15.96
CA SER A 180 -1.01 -2.64 -16.15
C SER A 180 -0.28 -3.21 -14.93
N ARG A 181 -0.95 -3.34 -13.79
CA ARG A 181 -0.37 -3.83 -12.52
C ARG A 181 -0.84 -5.25 -12.20
N ARG A 182 -0.77 -6.15 -13.19
CA ARG A 182 -1.39 -7.50 -13.11
C ARG A 182 -0.82 -8.36 -11.98
N ASN A 183 0.47 -8.24 -11.70
CA ASN A 183 1.16 -9.01 -10.67
C ASN A 183 1.13 -8.34 -9.29
N ASP A 184 0.45 -7.21 -9.10
CA ASP A 184 0.53 -6.40 -7.87
C ASP A 184 -0.61 -6.75 -6.88
N PRO A 185 -0.31 -7.15 -5.61
CA PRO A 185 1.00 -7.24 -4.93
C PRO A 185 1.77 -8.54 -5.15
N GLY A 186 1.15 -9.54 -5.77
CA GLY A 186 1.74 -10.85 -6.04
C GLY A 186 1.03 -11.90 -5.19
N SER A 187 0.85 -13.10 -5.75
CA SER A 187 0.05 -14.14 -5.08
C SER A 187 0.58 -14.53 -3.71
N ALA A 188 1.91 -14.63 -3.54
CA ALA A 188 2.51 -14.99 -2.26
C ALA A 188 2.17 -13.98 -1.16
N LEU A 189 2.32 -12.67 -1.45
CA LEU A 189 1.91 -11.61 -0.52
C LEU A 189 0.40 -11.61 -0.28
N TRP A 190 -0.41 -11.78 -1.32
CA TRP A 190 -1.86 -11.83 -1.17
C TRP A 190 -2.30 -12.95 -0.22
N LYS A 191 -1.80 -14.17 -0.44
CA LYS A 191 -2.09 -15.34 0.39
C LYS A 191 -1.59 -15.20 1.83
N ALA A 192 -0.41 -14.60 2.02
CA ALA A 192 0.22 -14.48 3.33
C ALA A 192 -0.29 -13.30 4.16
N VAL A 193 -0.86 -12.26 3.52
CA VAL A 193 -1.28 -11.03 4.19
C VAL A 193 -2.79 -10.81 4.06
N ALA A 194 -3.32 -10.75 2.85
CA ALA A 194 -4.72 -10.36 2.64
C ALA A 194 -5.70 -11.41 3.19
N LEU A 195 -5.52 -12.69 2.82
CA LEU A 195 -6.45 -13.75 3.22
C LEU A 195 -6.51 -13.93 4.76
N PRO A 196 -5.38 -13.94 5.50
CA PRO A 196 -5.42 -13.96 6.96
C PRO A 196 -6.13 -12.74 7.54
N MET A 197 -5.91 -11.53 7.01
CA MET A 197 -6.58 -10.32 7.52
C MET A 197 -8.07 -10.28 7.18
N HIS A 198 -8.49 -10.82 6.04
CA HIS A 198 -9.91 -11.04 5.75
C HIS A 198 -10.55 -11.98 6.79
N ALA A 199 -9.85 -13.07 7.12
CA ALA A 199 -10.36 -14.07 8.06
C ALA A 199 -10.35 -13.58 9.52
N GLU A 200 -9.29 -12.89 9.94
CA GLU A 200 -9.06 -12.50 11.34
C GLU A 200 -9.91 -11.30 11.76
N ILE A 201 -9.93 -10.24 10.93
CA ILE A 201 -10.54 -8.95 11.30
C ILE A 201 -11.69 -8.55 10.35
N GLY A 202 -12.13 -9.46 9.48
CA GLY A 202 -13.34 -9.29 8.67
C GLY A 202 -13.23 -8.27 7.54
N LEU A 203 -12.02 -7.98 7.06
CA LEU A 203 -11.82 -7.12 5.88
C LEU A 203 -12.28 -7.83 4.60
N SER A 204 -12.65 -7.06 3.58
CA SER A 204 -13.13 -7.57 2.29
C SER A 204 -12.29 -7.09 1.11
N ASP A 205 -12.12 -7.91 0.09
CA ASP A 205 -11.58 -7.53 -1.22
C ASP A 205 -12.67 -7.06 -2.21
N GLY A 206 -13.92 -6.92 -1.74
CA GLY A 206 -15.10 -6.63 -2.55
C GLY A 206 -15.81 -7.88 -3.12
N GLY A 207 -15.26 -9.08 -2.87
CA GLY A 207 -15.85 -10.35 -3.27
C GLY A 207 -15.44 -10.85 -4.65
N VAL A 208 -15.94 -12.05 -4.99
CA VAL A 208 -15.59 -12.77 -6.23
C VAL A 208 -15.85 -11.90 -7.46
N GLY A 209 -14.83 -11.72 -8.30
CA GLY A 209 -14.93 -10.97 -9.56
C GLY A 209 -14.87 -9.44 -9.42
N PHE A 210 -14.79 -8.91 -8.19
CA PHE A 210 -14.79 -7.46 -7.98
C PHE A 210 -13.49 -6.80 -8.46
N LYS A 211 -13.66 -5.65 -9.13
CA LYS A 211 -12.58 -4.78 -9.64
C LYS A 211 -13.10 -3.38 -9.97
N LEU A 212 -12.21 -2.39 -9.94
CA LEU A 212 -12.44 -1.00 -10.34
C LEU A 212 -11.59 -0.63 -11.55
N GLY A 213 -11.86 -1.26 -12.69
CA GLY A 213 -11.14 -0.99 -13.95
C GLY A 213 -9.82 -1.74 -14.13
N GLY A 214 -9.45 -2.62 -13.20
CA GLY A 214 -8.30 -3.51 -13.32
C GLY A 214 -8.66 -4.98 -13.60
N SER A 215 -7.96 -5.89 -12.95
CA SER A 215 -8.15 -7.33 -12.98
C SER A 215 -8.59 -7.86 -11.61
N ALA A 216 -9.65 -8.67 -11.57
CA ALA A 216 -10.12 -9.29 -10.34
C ALA A 216 -9.04 -10.23 -9.74
N ILE A 217 -9.20 -10.58 -8.47
CA ILE A 217 -8.39 -11.60 -7.81
C ILE A 217 -8.64 -12.94 -8.51
N PRO A 218 -7.60 -13.64 -8.99
CA PRO A 218 -7.75 -14.90 -9.71
C PRO A 218 -7.82 -16.09 -8.74
N GLU A 219 -8.35 -17.22 -9.23
CA GLU A 219 -8.47 -18.47 -8.47
C GLU A 219 -7.14 -18.91 -7.85
N VAL A 220 -6.05 -18.75 -8.60
CA VAL A 220 -4.69 -19.12 -8.15
C VAL A 220 -4.17 -18.26 -6.98
N TRP A 221 -4.80 -17.12 -6.71
CA TRP A 221 -4.53 -16.29 -5.52
C TRP A 221 -5.48 -16.63 -4.38
N ASP A 222 -6.73 -16.97 -4.69
CA ASP A 222 -7.79 -17.26 -3.75
C ASP A 222 -8.81 -18.25 -4.35
N GLU A 223 -8.96 -19.41 -3.73
CA GLU A 223 -9.85 -20.48 -4.17
C GLU A 223 -11.33 -20.08 -4.24
N ARG A 224 -11.75 -19.05 -3.48
CA ARG A 224 -13.11 -18.48 -3.57
C ARG A 224 -13.41 -17.96 -4.97
N CYS A 225 -12.37 -17.54 -5.71
CA CYS A 225 -12.45 -16.93 -7.03
C CYS A 225 -12.44 -17.95 -8.17
N LYS A 226 -13.05 -19.13 -7.95
CA LYS A 226 -13.11 -20.24 -8.90
C LYS A 226 -13.51 -19.81 -10.33
N GLY A 227 -12.71 -20.22 -11.30
CA GLY A 227 -12.86 -19.92 -12.72
C GLY A 227 -12.25 -18.59 -13.18
N ILE A 228 -11.79 -17.73 -12.25
CA ILE A 228 -11.13 -16.46 -12.61
C ILE A 228 -9.65 -16.73 -12.91
N ARG A 229 -9.27 -16.53 -14.18
CA ARG A 229 -7.89 -16.69 -14.64
C ARG A 229 -7.02 -15.48 -14.28
N TYR A 230 -5.71 -15.72 -14.19
CA TYR A 230 -4.69 -14.68 -13.99
C TYR A 230 -4.56 -13.76 -15.23
#